data_AF-A0A673J149-F1
#
_entry.id   AF-A0A673J149-F1
#
_cell.length_a   1.000
_cell.length_b   1.000
_cell.length_c   1.000
_cell.angle_alpha   90.00
_cell.angle_beta   90.00
_cell.angle_gamma   90.00
#
_symmetry.space_group_name_H-M   'P 1'
#
loop_
_entity.id
_entity.type
_entity.pdbx_description
1 polymer ?
#
loop_
_entity_poly.entity_id
_entity_poly.type
_entity_poly.pdbx_seq_one_letter_code
_entity_poly.pdbx_strand_id
1 'polypeptide(L)'
;MIILIFMKSLMLQVNEVSWNQVAGWTGQGGSLLGTKPTLPSTCMEKLVENLHRFSIQGKLDCIPMCTISNNVPGTDFSLGSDTAVNAAMASCDKIKQSATGTKRRVFMVETMGGYCGYLATTTGIAVGADAAYIFEEPFNIHDLKTNVEHLTEKMKKDIQTGLVLR
;
A
#
# COMPACT_ATOMS: atom_id res chain seq x y z
N MET A 1 17.11 -14.34 28.87
CA MET A 1 17.56 -13.89 27.54
C MET A 1 16.50 -14.35 26.55
N ILE A 2 15.65 -13.45 26.05
CA ILE A 2 14.60 -13.83 25.08
C ILE A 2 15.29 -13.93 23.72
N ILE A 3 15.51 -15.16 23.27
CA ILE A 3 16.08 -15.45 21.97
C ILE A 3 14.96 -15.29 20.94
N LEU A 4 14.97 -14.18 20.19
CA LEU A 4 14.05 -13.96 19.09
C LEU A 4 14.59 -14.64 17.84
N ILE A 5 13.99 -15.78 17.51
CA ILE A 5 14.30 -16.56 16.32
C ILE A 5 13.38 -16.10 15.19
N PHE A 6 13.95 -15.46 14.15
CA PHE A 6 13.18 -14.99 12.99
C PHE A 6 13.36 -15.92 11.78
N MET A 7 12.24 -16.28 11.15
CA MET A 7 12.22 -17.10 9.95
C MET A 7 12.35 -16.25 8.69
N LYS A 8 13.41 -16.48 7.90
CA LYS A 8 13.60 -15.87 6.57
C LYS A 8 12.88 -16.69 5.49
N SER A 9 12.02 -16.04 4.69
CA SER A 9 11.07 -16.71 3.78
C SER A 9 11.72 -17.56 2.65
N LEU A 10 11.13 -18.75 2.44
CA LEU A 10 11.39 -19.79 1.42
C LEU A 10 12.70 -20.59 1.47
N MET A 11 13.76 -20.13 2.13
CA MET A 11 14.91 -21.00 2.42
C MET A 11 14.87 -21.63 3.81
N LEU A 12 13.84 -21.33 4.62
CA LEU A 12 13.76 -21.77 6.02
C LEU A 12 15.07 -21.49 6.76
N GLN A 13 15.69 -20.35 6.43
CA GLN A 13 16.88 -19.89 7.12
C GLN A 13 16.44 -19.26 8.42
N VAL A 14 16.88 -19.88 9.50
CA VAL A 14 16.57 -19.50 10.86
C VAL A 14 17.88 -19.07 11.50
N ASN A 15 17.96 -17.79 11.86
CA ASN A 15 19.11 -17.22 12.55
C ASN A 15 18.64 -16.55 13.84
N GLU A 16 19.41 -16.71 14.91
CA GLU A 16 19.23 -15.93 16.13
C GLU A 16 19.58 -14.47 15.87
N VAL A 17 18.75 -13.56 16.36
CA VAL A 17 18.96 -12.11 16.24
C VAL A 17 19.23 -11.52 17.61
N SER A 18 20.35 -10.80 17.76
CA SER A 18 20.71 -10.09 18.98
C SER A 18 20.18 -8.65 18.99
N TRP A 19 20.06 -8.05 20.19
CA TRP A 19 19.55 -6.68 20.36
C TRP A 19 20.32 -5.64 19.52
N ASN A 20 21.65 -5.79 19.42
CA ASN A 20 22.49 -4.87 18.67
C ASN A 20 22.26 -4.95 17.15
N GLN A 21 21.75 -6.08 16.65
CA GLN A 21 21.52 -6.28 15.21
C GLN A 21 20.27 -5.57 14.71
N VAL A 22 19.30 -5.28 15.59
CA VAL A 22 18.08 -4.53 15.26
C VAL A 22 18.20 -3.03 15.49
N ALA A 23 19.37 -2.57 15.97
CA ALA A 23 19.62 -1.15 16.17
C ALA A 23 19.49 -0.37 14.85
N GLY A 24 18.71 0.71 14.86
CA GLY A 24 18.49 1.57 13.69
C GLY A 24 17.44 1.07 12.70
N TRP A 25 16.75 -0.04 12.97
CA TRP A 25 15.73 -0.57 12.06
C TRP A 25 14.46 0.29 11.98
N THR A 26 14.20 1.12 12.99
CA THR A 26 12.99 1.95 13.09
C THR A 26 12.78 2.91 11.92
N GLY A 27 13.84 3.35 11.26
CA GLY A 27 13.77 4.25 10.10
C GLY A 27 13.98 3.57 8.75
N GLN A 28 14.18 2.25 8.73
CA GLN A 28 14.47 1.51 7.50
C GLN A 28 13.17 1.02 6.86
N GLY A 29 12.94 1.43 5.60
CA GLY A 29 11.83 0.92 4.80
C GLY A 29 12.10 -0.49 4.25
N GLY A 30 11.04 -1.16 3.80
CA GLY A 30 11.13 -2.49 3.19
C GLY A 30 11.27 -3.61 4.22
N SER A 31 11.93 -4.71 3.84
CA SER A 31 12.09 -5.88 4.69
C SER A 31 13.53 -6.36 4.70
N LEU A 32 14.26 -6.08 5.79
CA LEU A 32 15.65 -6.53 6.01
C LEU A 32 15.75 -8.06 6.14
N LEU A 33 14.69 -8.65 6.68
CA LEU A 33 14.51 -10.09 6.75
C LEU A 33 13.95 -10.67 5.44
N GLY A 34 13.47 -9.85 4.51
CA GLY A 34 12.85 -10.31 3.27
C GLY A 34 11.44 -10.88 3.48
N THR A 35 10.54 -10.53 2.55
CA THR A 35 9.15 -10.98 2.52
C THR A 35 8.88 -11.72 1.22
N LYS A 36 8.02 -12.75 1.26
CA LYS A 36 7.49 -13.37 0.05
C LYS A 36 6.01 -13.69 0.21
N PRO A 37 5.21 -13.61 -0.86
CA PRO A 37 3.77 -13.88 -0.83
C PRO A 37 3.43 -15.38 -0.83
N THR A 38 4.42 -16.27 -0.79
CA THR A 38 4.20 -17.72 -0.87
C THR A 38 3.56 -18.25 0.39
N LEU A 39 2.43 -18.94 0.23
CA LEU A 39 1.71 -19.58 1.32
C LEU A 39 2.47 -20.80 1.87
N PRO A 40 2.45 -21.01 3.19
CA PRO A 40 3.16 -22.10 3.85
C PRO A 40 2.58 -23.48 3.52
N SER A 41 1.38 -23.55 2.93
CA SER A 41 0.73 -24.81 2.53
C SER A 41 1.60 -25.68 1.63
N THR A 42 2.47 -25.07 0.83
CA THR A 42 3.38 -25.77 -0.08
C THR A 42 4.65 -26.31 0.58
N CYS A 43 4.94 -25.93 1.83
CA CYS A 43 6.19 -26.27 2.52
C CYS A 43 6.01 -26.61 4.00
N MET A 44 4.81 -27.07 4.40
CA MET A 44 4.47 -27.37 5.80
C MET A 44 5.42 -28.39 6.45
N GLU A 45 5.83 -29.43 5.73
CA GLU A 45 6.73 -30.46 6.27
C GLU A 45 8.06 -29.85 6.73
N LYS A 46 8.68 -29.05 5.85
CA LYS A 46 9.95 -28.39 6.16
C LYS A 46 9.78 -27.30 7.22
N LEU A 47 8.61 -26.66 7.29
CA LEU A 47 8.30 -25.69 8.34
C LEU A 47 8.29 -26.36 9.72
N VAL A 48 7.57 -27.47 9.87
CA VAL A 48 7.47 -28.23 11.11
C VAL A 48 8.83 -28.78 11.53
N GLU A 49 9.61 -29.31 10.58
CA GLU A 49 10.98 -29.76 10.83
C GLU A 49 11.84 -28.67 11.48
N ASN A 50 11.76 -27.43 10.97
CA ASN A 50 12.53 -26.32 11.53
C ASN A 50 11.99 -25.84 12.89
N LEU A 51 10.68 -25.87 13.13
CA LEU A 51 10.11 -25.55 14.44
C LEU A 51 10.65 -26.51 15.51
N HIS A 52 10.73 -27.81 15.20
CA HIS A 52 11.31 -28.80 16.09
C HIS A 52 12.82 -28.62 16.24
N ARG A 53 13.56 -28.46 15.13
CA ARG A 53 15.02 -28.31 15.11
C ARG A 53 15.50 -27.13 15.96
N PHE A 54 14.79 -26.00 15.90
CA PHE A 54 15.15 -24.79 16.63
C PHE A 54 14.37 -24.63 17.94
N SER A 55 13.57 -25.63 18.33
CA SER A 55 12.76 -25.62 19.55
C SER A 55 11.93 -24.33 19.71
N ILE A 56 11.32 -23.86 18.63
CA ILE A 56 10.56 -22.61 18.60
C ILE A 56 9.23 -22.84 19.32
N GLN A 57 9.04 -22.19 20.48
CA GLN A 57 7.83 -22.38 21.30
C GLN A 57 6.63 -21.51 20.85
N GLY A 58 6.87 -20.50 20.03
CA GLY A 58 5.82 -19.58 19.58
C GLY A 58 6.24 -18.84 18.32
N LYS A 59 5.25 -18.53 17.48
CA LYS A 59 5.46 -17.83 16.22
C LYS A 59 4.71 -16.50 16.25
N LEU A 60 5.42 -15.42 16.00
CA LEU A 60 4.86 -14.08 15.93
C LEU A 60 4.64 -13.69 14.47
N ASP A 61 3.57 -14.20 13.87
CA ASP A 61 3.17 -13.87 12.49
C ASP A 61 2.20 -12.68 12.42
N CYS A 62 1.62 -12.25 13.56
CA CYS A 62 0.46 -11.36 13.63
C CYS A 62 0.74 -9.95 14.19
N ILE A 63 1.96 -9.43 14.07
CA ILE A 63 2.20 -7.98 14.24
C ILE A 63 1.46 -7.28 13.09
N PRO A 64 0.73 -6.14 13.31
CA PRO A 64 -0.29 -5.61 12.41
C PRO A 64 0.15 -5.70 10.95
N MET A 65 -0.57 -6.55 10.23
CA MET A 65 -0.30 -6.97 8.86
C MET A 65 0.28 -5.82 8.03
N CYS A 66 1.55 -5.95 7.67
CA CYS A 66 2.25 -4.94 6.89
C CYS A 66 1.83 -5.03 5.43
N THR A 67 0.98 -4.12 4.99
CA THR A 67 0.56 -4.00 3.59
C THR A 67 0.31 -2.53 3.28
N ILE A 68 0.64 -2.12 2.06
CA ILE A 68 0.30 -0.78 1.58
C ILE A 68 -1.20 -0.66 1.30
N SER A 69 -1.87 -1.76 0.96
CA SER A 69 -3.24 -1.79 0.45
C SER A 69 -4.31 -1.66 1.54
N ASN A 70 -3.95 -1.78 2.82
CA ASN A 70 -4.89 -1.78 3.94
C ASN A 70 -6.07 -2.77 3.80
N ASN A 71 -5.83 -3.92 3.18
CA ASN A 71 -6.86 -4.89 2.82
C ASN A 71 -6.91 -6.09 3.78
N VAL A 72 -6.58 -5.87 5.05
CA VAL A 72 -6.44 -6.94 6.06
C VAL A 72 -7.70 -6.97 6.91
N PRO A 73 -8.47 -8.08 6.90
CA PRO A 73 -9.63 -8.20 7.77
C PRO A 73 -9.26 -8.15 9.25
N GLY A 74 -10.04 -7.42 10.05
CA GLY A 74 -9.86 -7.35 11.51
C GLY A 74 -8.95 -6.21 11.99
N THR A 75 -8.45 -5.37 11.09
CA THR A 75 -7.79 -4.10 11.45
C THR A 75 -8.27 -2.99 10.53
N ASP A 76 -8.44 -1.79 11.08
CA ASP A 76 -8.77 -0.60 10.28
C ASP A 76 -7.53 -0.02 9.58
N PHE A 77 -6.33 -0.34 10.09
CA PHE A 77 -5.06 0.17 9.57
C PHE A 77 -4.00 -0.92 9.45
N SER A 78 -3.25 -0.88 8.37
CA SER A 78 -2.09 -1.71 8.10
C SER A 78 -0.79 -0.90 8.17
N LEU A 79 0.27 -1.52 8.66
CA LEU A 79 1.60 -0.89 8.63
C LEU A 79 2.06 -0.67 7.19
N GLY A 80 2.47 0.56 6.88
CA GLY A 80 2.92 0.98 5.56
C GLY A 80 1.86 1.64 4.68
N SER A 81 0.58 1.58 5.04
CA SER A 81 -0.50 2.25 4.29
C SER A 81 -0.36 3.77 4.29
N ASP A 82 -0.12 4.39 5.44
CA ASP A 82 0.11 5.84 5.56
C ASP A 82 1.31 6.32 4.72
N THR A 83 2.42 5.57 4.76
CA THR A 83 3.61 5.89 3.94
C THR A 83 3.29 5.83 2.45
N ALA A 84 2.49 4.85 2.02
CA ALA A 84 2.08 4.72 0.63
C ALA A 84 1.13 5.85 0.19
N VAL A 85 0.18 6.25 1.05
CA VAL A 85 -0.69 7.41 0.81
C VAL A 85 0.16 8.68 0.67
N ASN A 86 1.11 8.91 1.57
CA ASN A 86 2.03 10.06 1.50
C ASN A 86 2.86 10.09 0.21
N ALA A 87 3.36 8.93 -0.23
CA ALA A 87 4.09 8.82 -1.50
C ALA A 87 3.20 9.12 -2.72
N ALA A 88 1.95 8.63 -2.70
CA ALA A 88 0.97 8.88 -3.76
C ALA A 88 0.56 10.37 -3.80
N MET A 89 0.35 11.00 -2.64
CA MET A 89 0.09 12.43 -2.53
C MET A 89 1.22 13.26 -3.11
N ALA A 90 2.46 12.99 -2.71
CA ALA A 90 3.64 13.71 -3.21
C ALA A 90 3.80 13.58 -4.73
N SER A 91 3.39 12.43 -5.30
CA SER A 91 3.42 12.19 -6.74
C SER A 91 2.31 12.99 -7.46
N CYS A 92 1.09 12.98 -6.91
CA CYS A 92 -0.03 13.76 -7.43
C CYS A 92 0.24 15.28 -7.37
N ASP A 93 0.92 15.78 -6.33
CA ASP A 93 1.28 17.18 -6.22
C ASP A 93 2.27 17.61 -7.30
N LYS A 94 3.28 16.77 -7.62
CA LYS A 94 4.19 17.01 -8.75
C LYS A 94 3.45 17.04 -10.08
N ILE A 95 2.47 16.15 -10.27
CA ILE A 95 1.63 16.11 -11.47
C ILE A 95 0.79 17.39 -11.58
N LYS A 96 0.12 17.81 -10.50
CA LYS A 96 -0.64 19.07 -10.45
C LYS A 96 0.24 20.28 -10.75
N GLN A 97 1.46 20.33 -10.19
CA GLN A 97 2.40 21.41 -10.46
C GLN A 97 2.78 21.47 -11.95
N SER A 98 2.99 20.33 -12.61
CA SER A 98 3.21 20.26 -14.05
C SER A 98 1.97 20.68 -14.86
N ALA A 99 0.77 20.30 -14.40
CA ALA A 99 -0.50 20.63 -15.06
C ALA A 99 -0.74 22.15 -15.12
N THR A 100 -0.43 22.87 -14.05
CA THR A 100 -0.63 24.32 -13.94
C THR A 100 0.14 25.11 -14.99
N GLY A 101 1.31 24.64 -15.43
CA GLY A 101 2.17 25.36 -16.39
C GLY A 101 1.64 25.40 -17.82
N THR A 102 0.88 24.39 -18.26
CA THR A 102 0.35 24.32 -19.63
C THR A 102 -1.15 24.57 -19.71
N LYS A 103 -1.87 24.50 -18.58
CA LYS A 103 -3.33 24.56 -18.45
C LYS A 103 -4.07 23.50 -19.30
N ARG A 104 -5.38 23.36 -19.06
CA ARG A 104 -6.34 22.50 -19.77
C ARG A 104 -5.91 21.04 -19.91
N ARG A 105 -5.37 20.45 -18.84
CA ARG A 105 -4.97 19.04 -18.78
C ARG A 105 -5.69 18.31 -17.64
N VAL A 106 -6.17 17.10 -17.94
CA VAL A 106 -6.68 16.14 -16.96
C VAL A 106 -5.68 14.99 -16.88
N PHE A 107 -5.31 14.59 -15.67
CA PHE A 107 -4.45 13.43 -15.42
C PHE A 107 -5.28 12.31 -14.80
N MET A 108 -5.15 11.12 -15.36
CA MET A 108 -5.60 9.88 -14.73
C MET A 108 -4.41 9.21 -14.05
N VAL A 109 -4.52 8.94 -12.76
CA VAL A 109 -3.48 8.32 -11.94
C VAL A 109 -3.99 7.01 -11.40
N GLU A 110 -3.34 5.92 -11.78
CA GLU A 110 -3.63 4.60 -11.22
C GLU A 110 -2.84 4.40 -9.91
N THR A 111 -3.53 3.94 -8.88
CA THR A 111 -3.03 3.65 -7.55
C THR A 111 -2.95 2.15 -7.30
N MET A 112 -2.08 1.75 -6.39
CA MET A 112 -2.07 0.38 -5.89
C MET A 112 -3.22 0.17 -4.89
N GLY A 113 -3.51 -1.09 -4.55
CA GLY A 113 -4.64 -1.42 -3.67
C GLY A 113 -5.36 -2.70 -4.07
N GLY A 114 -5.20 -3.12 -5.34
CA GLY A 114 -5.92 -4.27 -5.88
C GLY A 114 -7.41 -3.98 -5.89
N TYR A 115 -8.18 -4.73 -5.09
CA TYR A 115 -9.62 -4.51 -4.91
C TYR A 115 -9.95 -3.61 -3.71
N CYS A 116 -8.95 -3.09 -3.00
CA CYS A 116 -9.16 -2.17 -1.90
C CYS A 116 -8.87 -0.73 -2.34
N GLY A 117 -9.90 0.10 -2.36
CA GLY A 117 -9.87 1.51 -2.74
C GLY A 117 -9.28 2.46 -1.69
N TYR A 118 -8.79 1.96 -0.54
CA TYR A 118 -8.30 2.80 0.56
C TYR A 118 -7.26 3.83 0.12
N LEU A 119 -6.28 3.42 -0.69
CA LEU A 119 -5.25 4.31 -1.26
C LEU A 119 -5.86 5.35 -2.19
N ALA A 120 -6.67 4.93 -3.17
CA ALA A 120 -7.32 5.81 -4.13
C ALA A 120 -8.20 6.87 -3.44
N THR A 121 -9.05 6.46 -2.50
CA THR A 121 -9.97 7.35 -1.79
C THR A 121 -9.22 8.30 -0.87
N THR A 122 -8.31 7.79 -0.04
CA THR A 122 -7.59 8.61 0.95
C THR A 122 -6.66 9.61 0.25
N THR A 123 -5.91 9.17 -0.77
CA THR A 123 -5.10 10.07 -1.58
C THR A 123 -5.98 11.07 -2.32
N GLY A 124 -7.08 10.64 -2.93
CA GLY A 124 -8.00 11.50 -3.67
C GLY A 124 -8.54 12.66 -2.83
N ILE A 125 -8.97 12.36 -1.59
CA ILE A 125 -9.43 13.39 -0.64
C ILE A 125 -8.29 14.35 -0.30
N ALA A 126 -7.10 13.83 0.01
CA ALA A 126 -6.00 14.67 0.47
C ALA A 126 -5.41 15.57 -0.63
N VAL A 127 -5.42 15.12 -1.89
CA VAL A 127 -4.91 15.90 -3.02
C VAL A 127 -5.96 16.79 -3.69
N GLY A 128 -7.23 16.65 -3.31
CA GLY A 128 -8.35 17.35 -3.93
C GLY A 128 -8.62 16.86 -5.36
N ALA A 129 -8.67 15.55 -5.56
CA ALA A 129 -9.00 14.96 -6.85
C ALA A 129 -10.46 15.20 -7.23
N ASP A 130 -10.72 15.31 -8.53
CA ASP A 130 -12.06 15.48 -9.10
C ASP A 130 -12.90 14.19 -9.04
N ALA A 131 -12.23 13.04 -9.06
CA ALA A 131 -12.84 11.72 -8.88
C ALA A 131 -11.80 10.71 -8.39
N ALA A 132 -12.27 9.72 -7.65
CA ALA A 132 -11.53 8.50 -7.34
C ALA A 132 -12.45 7.31 -7.62
N TYR A 133 -12.08 6.50 -8.61
CA TYR A 133 -12.84 5.29 -8.95
C TYR A 133 -12.26 4.12 -8.17
N ILE A 134 -13.11 3.43 -7.41
CA ILE A 134 -12.72 2.31 -6.55
C ILE A 134 -13.54 1.07 -6.87
N PHE A 135 -13.08 -0.09 -6.42
CA PHE A 135 -13.80 -1.34 -6.67
C PHE A 135 -15.06 -1.47 -5.81
N GLU A 136 -15.01 -0.92 -4.59
CA GLU A 136 -16.10 -0.98 -3.62
C GLU A 136 -17.34 -0.19 -4.05
N GLU A 137 -17.17 0.78 -4.95
CA GLU A 137 -18.25 1.60 -5.51
C GLU A 137 -18.32 1.39 -7.03
N PRO A 138 -19.21 0.50 -7.51
CA PRO A 138 -19.32 0.23 -8.94
C PRO A 138 -19.84 1.47 -9.67
N PHE A 139 -19.24 1.78 -10.82
CA PHE A 139 -19.61 2.91 -11.66
C PHE A 139 -19.96 2.46 -13.08
N ASN A 140 -20.90 3.18 -13.70
CA ASN A 140 -21.39 2.93 -15.03
C ASN A 140 -20.84 3.96 -16.02
N ILE A 141 -21.08 3.73 -17.32
CA ILE A 141 -20.71 4.70 -18.36
C ILE A 141 -21.39 6.06 -18.18
N HIS A 142 -22.57 6.10 -17.55
CA HIS A 142 -23.29 7.33 -17.26
C HIS A 142 -22.56 8.18 -16.22
N ASP A 143 -22.00 7.57 -15.18
CA ASP A 143 -21.25 8.28 -14.13
C ASP A 143 -19.95 8.86 -14.70
N LEU A 144 -19.26 8.10 -15.56
CA LEU A 144 -18.10 8.58 -16.30
C LEU A 144 -18.45 9.78 -17.18
N LYS A 145 -19.58 9.69 -17.91
CA LYS A 145 -20.06 10.79 -18.76
C LYS A 145 -20.32 12.06 -17.94
N THR A 146 -21.03 11.93 -16.82
CA THR A 146 -21.30 13.06 -15.92
C THR A 146 -20.01 13.67 -15.37
N ASN A 147 -19.01 12.85 -15.05
CA ASN A 147 -17.71 13.36 -14.59
C ASN A 147 -16.96 14.12 -15.69
N VAL A 148 -16.97 13.60 -16.93
CA VAL A 148 -16.36 14.28 -18.09
C VAL A 148 -17.06 15.61 -18.40
N GLU A 149 -18.39 15.65 -18.32
CA GLU A 149 -19.17 16.90 -18.47
C GLU A 149 -18.81 17.91 -17.37
N HIS A 150 -18.72 17.46 -16.12
CA HIS A 150 -18.30 18.30 -14.99
C HIS A 150 -16.88 18.87 -15.19
N LEU A 151 -15.92 18.03 -15.59
CA LEU A 151 -14.55 18.46 -15.89
C LEU A 151 -14.50 19.43 -17.06
N THR A 152 -15.33 19.23 -18.09
CA THR A 152 -15.42 20.13 -19.25
C THR A 152 -15.89 21.52 -18.82
N GLU A 153 -16.88 21.61 -17.93
CA GLU A 153 -17.32 22.89 -17.36
C GLU A 153 -16.26 23.49 -16.42
N LYS A 154 -15.56 22.68 -15.63
CA LYS A 154 -14.44 23.13 -14.79
C LYS A 154 -13.35 23.79 -15.63
N MET A 155 -13.02 23.23 -16.79
CA MET A 155 -12.00 23.77 -17.71
C MET A 155 -12.35 25.13 -18.32
N LYS A 156 -13.61 25.57 -18.28
CA LYS A 156 -14.01 26.92 -18.71
C LYS A 156 -13.75 27.97 -17.63
N LYS A 157 -13.56 27.56 -16.38
CA LYS A 157 -13.26 28.43 -15.23
C LYS A 157 -11.75 28.73 -15.15
N ASP A 158 -11.35 29.38 -14.05
CA ASP A 158 -9.97 29.77 -13.77
C ASP A 158 -9.05 28.55 -13.51
N ILE A 159 -9.59 27.52 -12.84
CA ILE A 159 -8.87 26.28 -12.54
C ILE A 159 -9.02 25.32 -13.72
N GLN A 160 -7.99 25.29 -14.57
CA GLN A 160 -7.96 24.49 -15.79
C GLN A 160 -7.11 23.23 -15.64
N THR A 161 -7.22 22.56 -14.51
CA THR A 161 -6.50 21.32 -14.20
C THR A 161 -7.48 20.29 -13.64
N GLY A 162 -7.33 19.05 -14.06
CA GLY A 162 -8.12 17.92 -13.58
C GLY A 162 -7.24 16.80 -13.07
N LEU A 163 -7.67 16.14 -12.00
CA LEU A 163 -6.99 14.97 -11.44
C LEU A 163 -8.02 13.90 -11.10
N VAL A 164 -7.84 12.71 -11.66
CA VAL A 164 -8.71 11.56 -11.47
C VAL A 164 -7.87 10.39 -11.00
N LEU A 165 -8.28 9.75 -9.91
CA LEU A 165 -7.63 8.54 -9.41
C LEU A 165 -8.41 7.29 -9.83
N ARG A 166 -7.67 6.20 -10.06
CA ARG A 166 -8.17 4.87 -10.32
C ARG A 166 -7.36 3.84 -9.54
#